data_AF-A0A6L2P8D1-F1
#
_entry.id   AF-A0A6L2P8D1-F1
#
_cell.length_a   1.000
_cell.length_b   1.000
_cell.length_c   1.000
_cell.angle_alpha   90.00
_cell.angle_beta   90.00
_cell.angle_gamma   90.00
#
_symmetry.space_group_name_H-M   'P 1'
#
loop_
_entity.id
_entity.type
_entity.pdbx_description
1 polymer ?
#
loop_
_entity_poly.entity_id
_entity_poly.type
_entity_poly.pdbx_seq_one_letter_code
_entity_poly.pdbx_strand_id
1 'polypeptide(L)'
;MVPKRSKIIATKGLVLAVYTMSHVLHFVVWTLVAAIPCQGRGLQSPFGISNNFAWGVSTRSLQERILNEYKKRDRRNSCGLLKEIHGIGKYTRYMNGLTNSTMFPLEKQQEGKLKKRIEKLGIVYKSLKIGLDPLERQVRQVFLGIVRCRMKELNVLARPRD
;
A
#
# COMPACT_ATOMS: atom_id res chain seq x y z
N MET A 1 -20.54 -9.65 13.01
CA MET A 1 -21.56 -10.62 13.44
C MET A 1 -22.89 -10.21 12.82
N VAL A 2 -23.56 -11.10 12.07
CA VAL A 2 -24.79 -10.76 11.34
C VAL A 2 -25.92 -10.44 12.32
N PRO A 3 -26.68 -9.33 12.14
CA PRO A 3 -27.79 -9.02 13.02
C PRO A 3 -28.86 -10.12 13.01
N LYS A 4 -29.33 -10.54 14.19
CA LYS A 4 -30.45 -11.49 14.32
C LYS A 4 -31.73 -10.86 13.78
N ARG A 5 -32.59 -11.65 13.10
CA ARG A 5 -33.87 -11.18 12.54
C ARG A 5 -34.75 -10.44 13.57
N SER A 6 -34.79 -10.91 14.81
CA SER A 6 -35.52 -10.25 15.90
C SER A 6 -35.06 -8.81 16.17
N LYS A 7 -33.75 -8.56 16.12
CA LYS A 7 -33.17 -7.21 16.27
C LYS A 7 -33.40 -6.33 15.04
N ILE A 8 -33.46 -6.94 13.84
CA ILE A 8 -33.77 -6.21 12.60
C ILE A 8 -35.20 -5.68 12.65
N ILE A 9 -36.16 -6.52 13.06
CA ILE A 9 -37.57 -6.13 13.18
C ILE A 9 -37.74 -5.07 14.28
N ALA A 10 -37.14 -5.28 15.46
CA ALA A 10 -37.23 -4.35 16.59
C ALA A 10 -36.66 -2.95 16.28
N THR A 11 -35.70 -2.84 15.37
CA THR A 11 -35.06 -1.57 14.98
C THR A 11 -35.56 -1.01 13.66
N LYS A 12 -36.66 -1.56 13.11
CA LYS A 12 -37.20 -1.18 11.78
C LYS A 12 -36.11 -1.22 10.68
N GLY A 13 -35.17 -2.14 10.78
CA GLY A 13 -34.08 -2.30 9.80
C GLY A 13 -32.86 -1.39 10.00
N LEU A 14 -32.87 -0.46 10.96
CA LEU A 14 -31.74 0.44 11.21
C LEU A 14 -30.44 -0.33 11.52
N VAL A 15 -30.53 -1.38 12.33
CA VAL A 15 -29.35 -2.20 12.68
C VAL A 15 -28.75 -2.89 11.46
N LEU A 16 -29.57 -3.20 10.45
CA LEU A 16 -29.12 -3.78 9.19
C LEU A 16 -28.41 -2.73 8.33
N ALA A 17 -28.94 -1.51 8.26
CA ALA A 17 -28.32 -0.40 7.53
C ALA A 17 -26.95 -0.01 8.11
N VAL A 18 -26.83 0.10 9.44
CA VAL A 18 -25.54 0.38 10.09
C VAL A 18 -24.54 -0.76 9.85
N TYR A 19 -25.02 -2.01 9.88
CA TYR A 19 -24.21 -3.19 9.59
C TYR A 19 -23.67 -3.18 8.14
N THR A 20 -24.51 -2.85 7.15
CA THR A 20 -24.07 -2.77 5.75
C THR A 20 -23.09 -1.62 5.52
N MET A 21 -23.39 -0.42 6.04
CA MET A 21 -22.50 0.76 5.93
C MET A 21 -21.12 0.48 6.53
N SER A 22 -21.08 -0.15 7.72
CA SER A 22 -19.83 -0.52 8.38
C SER A 22 -19.01 -1.49 7.53
N HIS A 23 -19.65 -2.49 6.91
CA HIS A 23 -18.99 -3.43 6.03
C HIS A 23 -18.44 -2.78 4.75
N VAL A 24 -19.18 -1.84 4.15
CA VAL A 24 -18.73 -1.09 2.97
C VAL A 24 -17.54 -0.21 3.30
N LEU A 25 -17.59 0.56 4.39
CA LEU A 25 -16.46 1.39 4.84
C LEU A 25 -15.20 0.55 5.08
N HIS A 26 -15.35 -0.60 5.74
CA HIS A 26 -14.23 -1.51 5.98
C HIS A 26 -13.64 -2.05 4.68
N PHE A 27 -14.50 -2.43 3.72
CA PHE A 27 -14.09 -2.89 2.40
C PHE A 27 -13.32 -1.79 1.63
N VAL A 28 -13.76 -0.54 1.72
CA VAL A 28 -13.09 0.61 1.09
C VAL A 28 -11.71 0.85 1.70
N VAL A 29 -11.62 0.89 3.04
CA VAL A 29 -10.33 1.07 3.73
C VAL A 29 -9.38 -0.07 3.39
N TRP A 30 -9.86 -1.32 3.38
CA TRP A 30 -9.06 -2.48 2.97
C TRP A 30 -8.57 -2.37 1.52
N THR A 31 -9.43 -1.94 0.60
CA THR A 31 -9.08 -1.74 -0.82
C THR A 31 -8.04 -0.64 -0.98
N LEU A 32 -8.14 0.44 -0.19
CA LEU A 32 -7.15 1.51 -0.18
C LEU A 32 -5.78 0.98 0.27
N VAL A 33 -5.74 0.19 1.34
CA VAL A 33 -4.51 -0.48 1.80
C VAL A 33 -3.94 -1.41 0.72
N ALA A 34 -4.80 -2.18 0.03
CA ALA A 34 -4.40 -3.06 -1.07
C ALA A 34 -3.79 -2.30 -2.27
N ALA A 35 -4.21 -1.06 -2.51
CA ALA A 35 -3.70 -0.22 -3.58
C ALA A 35 -2.29 0.31 -3.30
N ILE A 36 -1.93 0.51 -2.02
CA ILE A 36 -0.64 1.09 -1.64
C ILE A 36 0.49 0.02 -1.79
N PRO A 37 1.59 0.31 -2.52
CA PRO A 37 2.75 -0.57 -2.70
C PRO A 37 3.59 -0.87 -1.43
N CYS A 38 3.01 -0.88 -0.23
CA CYS A 38 3.76 -1.06 1.01
C CYS A 38 4.06 -2.53 1.30
N GLN A 39 5.20 -2.99 0.76
CA GLN A 39 6.02 -4.15 1.11
C GLN A 39 5.42 -5.26 2.00
N GLY A 40 5.12 -6.39 1.35
CA GLY A 40 5.48 -7.74 1.81
C GLY A 40 4.67 -8.35 2.96
N ARG A 41 3.76 -7.62 3.60
CA ARG A 41 2.77 -8.28 4.47
C ARG A 41 1.59 -8.68 3.60
N GLY A 42 1.36 -9.99 3.50
CA GLY A 42 0.23 -10.54 2.76
C GLY A 42 -1.06 -9.83 3.17
N LEU A 43 -1.79 -9.30 2.19
CA LEU A 43 -3.11 -8.73 2.40
C LEU A 43 -4.03 -9.87 2.85
N GLN A 44 -4.18 -10.05 4.17
CA GLN A 44 -5.12 -11.03 4.67
C GLN A 44 -6.54 -10.58 4.29
N SER A 45 -7.38 -11.52 3.85
CA SER A 45 -8.81 -11.27 3.67
C SER A 45 -9.39 -11.06 5.07
N PRO A 46 -9.73 -9.82 5.47
CA PRO A 46 -9.87 -9.55 6.88
C PRO A 46 -11.25 -9.97 7.42
N PHE A 47 -12.19 -10.38 6.55
CA PHE A 47 -13.58 -10.59 6.97
C PHE A 47 -14.29 -11.72 6.20
N GLY A 48 -14.98 -12.58 6.95
CA GLY A 48 -16.02 -13.45 6.41
C GLY A 48 -17.29 -12.66 6.13
N ILE A 49 -17.48 -12.23 4.89
CA ILE A 49 -18.77 -11.66 4.44
C ILE A 49 -19.79 -12.78 4.44
N SER A 50 -20.91 -12.63 5.13
CA SER A 50 -21.98 -13.63 5.09
C SER A 50 -22.65 -13.66 3.72
N ASN A 51 -22.77 -14.85 3.12
CA ASN A 51 -23.47 -15.05 1.84
C ASN A 51 -25.00 -14.83 1.93
N ASN A 52 -25.52 -14.56 3.12
CA ASN A 52 -26.94 -14.40 3.37
C ASN A 52 -27.54 -13.10 2.80
N PHE A 53 -26.71 -12.25 2.18
CA PHE A 53 -27.14 -11.00 1.56
C PHE A 53 -26.70 -10.94 0.09
N ALA A 54 -27.59 -10.44 -0.78
CA ALA A 54 -27.32 -10.31 -2.22
C ALA A 54 -26.05 -9.50 -2.52
N TRP A 55 -25.80 -8.41 -1.77
CA TRP A 55 -24.58 -7.60 -1.89
C TRP A 55 -23.33 -8.35 -1.42
N GLY A 56 -23.47 -9.29 -0.49
CA GLY A 56 -22.37 -10.05 0.09
C GLY A 56 -21.65 -10.91 -0.94
N VAL A 57 -22.39 -11.48 -1.90
CA VAL A 57 -21.85 -12.27 -3.01
C VAL A 57 -20.99 -11.39 -3.93
N SER A 58 -21.51 -10.24 -4.34
CA SER A 58 -20.76 -9.29 -5.19
C SER A 58 -19.51 -8.73 -4.49
N THR A 59 -19.60 -8.40 -3.20
CA THR A 59 -18.46 -7.89 -2.44
C THR A 59 -17.38 -8.96 -2.28
N ARG A 60 -17.76 -10.23 -2.04
CA ARG A 60 -16.81 -11.33 -1.97
C ARG A 60 -16.09 -11.57 -3.30
N SER A 61 -16.83 -11.58 -4.41
CA SER A 61 -16.22 -11.70 -5.74
C SER A 61 -15.21 -10.59 -6.02
N LEU A 62 -15.53 -9.36 -5.61
CA LEU A 62 -14.61 -8.23 -5.74
C LEU A 62 -13.36 -8.39 -4.84
N GLN A 63 -13.53 -8.85 -3.60
CA GLN A 63 -12.40 -9.16 -2.70
C GLN A 63 -11.47 -10.22 -3.31
N GLU A 64 -12.01 -11.30 -3.86
CA GLU A 64 -11.22 -12.37 -4.50
C GLU A 64 -10.44 -11.85 -5.70
N ARG A 65 -11.08 -11.03 -6.55
CA ARG A 65 -10.42 -10.40 -7.70
C ARG A 65 -9.30 -9.46 -7.28
N ILE A 66 -9.52 -8.64 -6.25
CA ILE A 66 -8.50 -7.75 -5.67
C ILE A 66 -7.33 -8.57 -5.10
N LEU A 67 -7.61 -9.65 -4.36
CA LEU A 67 -6.58 -10.50 -3.78
C LEU A 67 -5.75 -11.21 -4.86
N ASN A 68 -6.39 -11.65 -5.94
CA ASN A 68 -5.71 -12.26 -7.09
C ASN A 68 -4.79 -11.26 -7.80
N GLU A 69 -5.26 -10.03 -8.04
CA GLU A 69 -4.42 -8.96 -8.61
C GLU A 69 -3.29 -8.53 -7.66
N TYR A 70 -3.55 -8.48 -6.35
CA TYR A 70 -2.53 -8.23 -5.33
C TYR A 70 -1.43 -9.31 -5.34
N LYS A 71 -1.79 -10.60 -5.40
CA LYS A 71 -0.83 -11.71 -5.51
C LYS A 71 -0.01 -11.66 -6.80
N LYS A 72 -0.63 -11.28 -7.93
CA LYS A 72 0.10 -11.07 -9.20
C LYS A 72 1.11 -9.92 -9.08
N ARG A 73 0.75 -8.84 -8.38
CA ARG A 73 1.63 -7.70 -8.12
C ARG A 73 2.79 -8.06 -7.19
N ASP A 74 2.53 -8.86 -6.16
CA ASP A 74 3.57 -9.34 -5.23
C ASP A 74 4.65 -10.15 -5.96
N ARG A 75 4.24 -11.01 -6.91
CA ARG A 75 5.16 -11.74 -7.80
C ARG A 75 5.95 -10.83 -8.76
N ARG A 76 5.39 -9.68 -9.14
CA ARG A 76 6.07 -8.64 -9.92
C ARG A 76 6.82 -7.71 -8.96
N ASN A 77 7.86 -8.24 -8.31
CA ASN A 77 8.87 -7.53 -7.51
C ASN A 77 8.43 -6.10 -7.13
N SER A 78 7.48 -6.01 -6.19
CA SER A 78 6.94 -4.72 -5.77
C SER A 78 8.08 -3.83 -5.26
N CYS A 79 8.01 -2.51 -5.51
CA CYS A 79 9.03 -1.52 -5.16
C CYS A 79 9.19 -1.38 -3.63
N GLY A 80 9.70 -2.42 -2.97
CA GLY A 80 10.01 -2.46 -1.55
C GLY A 80 11.29 -1.71 -1.27
N LEU A 81 11.28 -0.40 -1.50
CA LEU A 81 12.45 0.47 -1.28
C LEU A 81 12.85 0.58 0.19
N LEU A 82 12.11 0.00 1.15
CA LEU A 82 12.48 0.10 2.57
C LEU A 82 13.85 -0.51 2.85
N LYS A 83 14.21 -1.60 2.16
CA LYS A 83 15.53 -2.22 2.34
C LYS A 83 16.63 -1.28 1.85
N GLU A 84 16.43 -0.66 0.71
CA GLU A 84 17.34 0.33 0.13
C GLU A 84 17.43 1.59 0.98
N ILE A 85 16.30 2.16 1.41
CA ILE A 85 16.22 3.34 2.29
C ILE A 85 16.91 3.05 3.62
N HIS A 86 16.65 1.89 4.23
CA HIS A 86 17.34 1.46 5.45
C HIS A 86 18.85 1.30 5.22
N GLY A 87 19.24 0.73 4.07
CA GLY A 87 20.62 0.62 3.64
C GLY A 87 21.31 1.98 3.55
N ILE A 88 20.72 2.95 2.84
CA ILE A 88 21.23 4.32 2.76
C ILE A 88 21.35 4.93 4.15
N GLY A 89 20.31 4.85 4.99
CA GLY A 89 20.33 5.41 6.35
C GLY A 89 21.41 4.79 7.25
N LYS A 90 21.79 3.53 7.04
CA LYS A 90 22.92 2.89 7.73
C LYS A 90 24.26 3.47 7.25
N TYR A 91 24.43 3.65 5.95
CA TYR A 91 25.65 4.23 5.39
C TYR A 91 25.81 5.71 5.72
N THR A 92 24.74 6.50 5.70
CA THR A 92 24.75 7.91 6.12
C THR A 92 25.22 8.04 7.58
N ARG A 93 24.67 7.22 8.49
CA ARG A 93 25.11 7.21 9.91
C ARG A 93 26.57 6.81 10.06
N TYR A 94 27.01 5.80 9.30
CA TYR A 94 28.41 5.37 9.33
C TYR A 94 29.36 6.46 8.82
N MET A 95 29.03 7.12 7.71
CA MET A 95 29.83 8.23 7.18
C MET A 95 29.90 9.39 8.16
N ASN A 96 28.76 9.76 8.77
CA ASN A 96 28.70 10.82 9.77
C ASN A 96 29.58 10.50 11.00
N GLY A 97 29.56 9.24 11.45
CA GLY A 97 30.44 8.78 12.52
C GLY A 97 31.92 8.84 12.17
N LEU A 98 32.27 8.56 10.90
CA LEU A 98 33.65 8.65 10.42
C LEU A 98 34.13 10.11 10.39
N THR A 99 33.32 11.03 9.86
CA THR A 99 33.62 12.47 9.80
C THR A 99 33.86 13.06 11.19
N ASN A 100 33.18 12.56 12.22
CA ASN A 100 33.34 13.02 13.60
C ASN A 100 34.53 12.38 14.34
N SER A 101 35.09 11.27 13.84
CA SER A 101 36.10 10.48 14.57
C SER A 101 37.46 10.40 13.87
N THR A 102 37.64 10.96 12.68
CA THR A 102 38.89 10.81 11.91
C THR A 102 39.62 12.14 11.73
N MET A 103 40.90 12.16 12.12
CA MET A 103 41.87 13.13 11.63
C MET A 103 42.46 12.60 10.31
N PHE A 104 42.49 13.44 9.30
CA PHE A 104 43.15 13.14 8.03
C PHE A 104 44.66 13.39 8.16
N PRO A 105 45.52 12.64 7.43
CA PRO A 105 45.18 11.61 6.43
C PRO A 105 44.90 10.22 7.02
N LEU A 106 44.01 9.46 6.37
CA LEU A 106 43.60 8.10 6.78
C LEU A 106 44.72 7.08 6.55
N GLU A 107 44.81 6.10 7.45
CA GLU A 107 45.70 4.94 7.26
C GLU A 107 45.24 4.09 6.05
N LYS A 108 46.17 3.57 5.24
CA LYS A 108 45.87 2.81 4.01
C LYS A 108 44.84 1.68 4.21
N GLN A 109 44.86 1.02 5.37
CA GLN A 109 43.90 -0.04 5.70
C GLN A 109 42.47 0.51 5.90
N GLN A 110 42.36 1.68 6.52
CA GLN A 110 41.10 2.36 6.81
C GLN A 110 40.51 2.96 5.52
N GLU A 111 41.37 3.51 4.67
CA GLU A 111 41.02 4.00 3.33
C GLU A 111 40.46 2.87 2.44
N GLY A 112 41.10 1.71 2.42
CA GLY A 112 40.62 0.54 1.66
C GLY A 112 39.26 0.03 2.15
N LYS A 113 39.02 0.02 3.47
CA LYS A 113 37.71 -0.34 4.06
C LYS A 113 36.63 0.68 3.69
N LEU A 114 36.97 1.97 3.69
CA LEU A 114 36.05 3.05 3.30
C LEU A 114 35.65 2.94 1.83
N LYS A 115 36.62 2.73 0.93
CA LYS A 115 36.39 2.57 -0.52
C LYS A 115 35.42 1.43 -0.83
N LYS A 116 35.63 0.25 -0.23
CA LYS A 116 34.71 -0.90 -0.38
C LYS A 116 33.29 -0.61 0.15
N ARG A 117 33.16 0.21 1.20
CA ARG A 117 31.85 0.57 1.76
C ARG A 117 31.12 1.59 0.89
N ILE A 118 31.83 2.58 0.34
CA ILE A 118 31.29 3.54 -0.62
C ILE A 118 30.80 2.82 -1.88
N GLU A 119 31.55 1.84 -2.36
CA GLU A 119 31.13 1.00 -3.49
C GLU A 119 29.80 0.28 -3.20
N LYS A 120 29.67 -0.33 -2.02
CA LYS A 120 28.40 -0.96 -1.59
C LYS A 120 27.26 0.05 -1.46
N LEU A 121 27.51 1.27 -0.96
CA LEU A 121 26.53 2.35 -0.94
C LEU A 121 26.08 2.72 -2.37
N GLY A 122 27.02 2.79 -3.33
CA GLY A 122 26.72 3.04 -4.73
C GLY A 122 25.76 2.00 -5.33
N ILE A 123 25.92 0.72 -4.97
CA ILE A 123 25.00 -0.35 -5.39
C ILE A 123 23.60 -0.14 -4.78
N VAL A 124 23.51 0.15 -3.48
CA VAL A 124 22.22 0.41 -2.80
C VAL A 124 21.51 1.62 -3.39
N TYR A 125 22.26 2.71 -3.66
CA TYR A 125 21.73 3.92 -4.27
C TYR A 125 21.20 3.68 -5.69
N LYS A 126 21.92 2.89 -6.51
CA LYS A 126 21.45 2.51 -7.84
C LYS A 126 20.16 1.68 -7.76
N SER A 127 20.08 0.71 -6.84
CA SER A 127 18.86 -0.07 -6.60
C SER A 127 17.69 0.83 -6.20
N LEU A 128 17.93 1.78 -5.28
CA LEU A 128 16.92 2.76 -4.86
C LEU A 128 16.39 3.57 -6.04
N LYS A 129 17.30 4.12 -6.85
CA LYS A 129 16.95 4.95 -8.01
C LYS A 129 16.11 4.17 -9.02
N ILE A 130 16.49 2.92 -9.32
CA ILE A 130 15.75 2.05 -10.25
C ILE A 130 14.34 1.75 -9.71
N GLY A 131 14.17 1.58 -8.39
CA GLY A 131 12.87 1.31 -7.79
C GLY A 131 11.98 2.55 -7.59
N LEU A 132 12.54 3.76 -7.58
CA LEU A 132 11.79 5.01 -7.42
C LEU A 132 10.93 5.35 -8.65
N ASP A 133 11.47 5.22 -9.85
CA ASP A 133 10.75 5.48 -11.11
C ASP A 133 9.42 4.70 -11.22
N PRO A 134 9.38 3.36 -11.03
CA PRO A 134 8.13 2.61 -11.04
C PRO A 134 7.19 2.96 -9.88
N LEU A 135 7.72 3.33 -8.71
CA LEU A 135 6.90 3.79 -7.59
C LEU A 135 6.19 5.10 -7.92
N GLU A 136 6.90 6.09 -8.47
CA GLU A 136 6.31 7.37 -8.89
C GLU A 136 5.20 7.16 -9.93
N ARG A 137 5.45 6.31 -10.94
CA ARG A 137 4.44 5.96 -11.95
C ARG A 137 3.19 5.33 -11.33
N GLN A 138 3.36 4.40 -10.38
CA GLN A 138 2.23 3.77 -9.70
C GLN A 138 1.42 4.77 -8.88
N VAL A 139 2.09 5.64 -8.11
CA VAL A 139 1.44 6.70 -7.35
C VAL A 139 0.63 7.62 -8.28
N ARG A 140 1.25 8.08 -9.37
CA ARG A 140 0.58 8.90 -10.39
C ARG A 140 -0.67 8.22 -10.97
N GLN A 141 -0.58 6.94 -11.31
CA GLN A 141 -1.73 6.20 -11.85
C GLN A 141 -2.89 6.09 -10.86
N VAL A 142 -2.60 5.86 -9.57
CA VAL A 142 -3.61 5.82 -8.52
C VAL A 142 -4.31 7.17 -8.40
N PHE A 143 -3.56 8.27 -8.30
CA PHE A 143 -4.13 9.62 -8.23
C PHE A 143 -4.98 9.95 -9.47
N LEU A 144 -4.49 9.63 -10.67
CA LEU A 144 -5.26 9.81 -11.91
C LEU A 144 -6.55 8.96 -11.93
N GLY A 145 -6.52 7.77 -11.34
CA GLY A 145 -7.71 6.93 -11.18
C GLY A 145 -8.74 7.54 -10.23
N ILE A 146 -8.29 8.09 -9.10
CA ILE A 146 -9.15 8.79 -8.13
C ILE A 146 -9.81 10.00 -8.79
N VAL A 147 -9.03 10.85 -9.48
CA VAL A 147 -9.56 12.02 -10.19
C VAL A 147 -10.58 11.61 -11.23
N ARG A 148 -10.30 10.57 -12.05
CA ARG A 148 -11.25 10.07 -13.06
C ARG A 148 -12.53 9.52 -12.43
N CYS A 149 -12.45 8.81 -11.31
CA CYS A 149 -13.64 8.34 -10.59
C CYS A 149 -14.50 9.51 -10.12
N ARG A 150 -13.91 10.51 -9.48
CA ARG A 150 -14.64 11.69 -9.01
C ARG A 150 -15.25 12.50 -10.14
N MET A 151 -14.53 12.65 -11.25
CA MET A 151 -15.06 13.33 -12.44
C MET A 151 -16.26 12.58 -13.03
N LYS A 152 -16.22 11.25 -13.09
CA LYS A 152 -17.38 10.43 -13.52
C LYS A 152 -18.58 10.60 -12.60
N GLU A 153 -18.37 10.63 -11.29
CA GLU A 153 -19.42 10.86 -10.29
C GLU A 153 -20.08 12.23 -10.47
N LEU A 154 -19.28 13.30 -10.58
CA LEU A 154 -19.77 14.65 -10.85
C LEU A 154 -20.54 14.75 -12.17
N ASN A 155 -20.06 14.08 -13.23
CA ASN A 155 -20.73 14.05 -14.52
C ASN A 155 -22.09 13.34 -14.49
N VAL A 156 -22.29 12.36 -13.61
CA VAL A 156 -23.60 11.70 -13.42
C VAL A 156 -24.55 12.63 -12.64
N LEU A 157 -24.05 13.31 -11.60
CA LEU A 157 -24.84 14.25 -10.81
C LEU A 157 -25.24 15.52 -11.59
N ALA A 158 -24.43 15.92 -12.57
CA ALA A 158 -24.67 17.09 -13.40
C ALA A 158 -25.66 16.83 -14.55
N ARG A 159 -26.09 15.59 -14.80
CA ARG A 159 -27.14 15.33 -15.80
C ARG A 159 -28.50 15.79 -15.27
N PRO A 160 -29.30 16.51 -16.07
CA PRO A 160 -30.69 16.79 -15.72
C PRO A 160 -31.41 15.45 -15.52
N ARG A 161 -32.23 15.38 -14.45
CA ARG A 161 -33.18 14.28 -14.31
C ARG A 161 -34.38 14.63 -15.18
N ASP A 162 -34.51 13.90 -16.29
CA ASP A 162 -35.73 13.84 -17.08
C ASP A 162 -36.80 13.02 -16.33
#